data_AF-A0A7W4EUH4-F1
#
_entry.id   AF-A0A7W4EUH4-F1
#
_cell.length_a   1.000
_cell.length_b   1.000
_cell.length_c   1.000
_cell.angle_alpha   90.00
_cell.angle_beta   90.00
_cell.angle_gamma   90.00
#
_symmetry.space_group_name_H-M   'P 1'
#
loop_
_entity.id
_entity.type
_entity.pdbx_description
1 polymer ?
#
loop_
_entity_poly.entity_id
_entity_poly.type
_entity_poly.pdbx_seq_one_letter_code
_entity_poly.pdbx_strand_id
1 'polypeptide(L)'
;MELTALAIAEYLGGAVEGDPKATVSEFAKIEEATPGSLSFLSNPKYEHYLYTTKATVVLVNRDLKLEKPVEPTLVRVDDSYGALAKLLQLANAQQPRKQGIHPLACVEKSATLGQGVYIGPYVYVGEEAVVEDNAQIYPHSFIGDRARVGEGTTIYAGVKIYQDCEVGRNCIVHAGVVIGADGFGFAPQPDGSYNKIPQMGNVIVADNVEIGANTTIDRAAMGATR
;
A
#
# COMPACT_ATOMS: atom_id res chain seq x y z
N MET A 1 7.60 10.94 13.84
CA MET A 1 8.59 10.11 14.56
C MET A 1 9.93 10.82 14.45
N GLU A 2 10.67 10.93 15.54
CA GLU A 2 12.05 11.44 15.54
C GLU A 2 12.99 10.26 15.81
N LEU A 3 14.03 10.09 14.99
CA LEU A 3 15.01 9.01 15.09
C LEU A 3 16.42 9.57 15.17
N THR A 4 17.28 8.96 15.98
CA THR A 4 18.72 9.26 16.00
C THR A 4 19.46 8.44 14.95
N ALA A 5 20.60 8.93 14.47
CA ALA A 5 21.48 8.17 13.57
C ALA A 5 21.86 6.80 14.16
N LEU A 6 22.09 6.72 15.48
CA LEU A 6 22.34 5.45 16.17
C LEU A 6 21.14 4.50 16.10
N ALA A 7 19.94 4.97 16.42
CA ALA A 7 18.74 4.12 16.37
C ALA A 7 18.45 3.62 14.95
N ILE A 8 18.70 4.47 13.93
CA ILE A 8 18.59 4.09 12.52
C ILE A 8 19.61 3.00 12.18
N ALA A 9 20.87 3.16 12.60
CA ALA A 9 21.91 2.16 12.37
C ALA A 9 21.57 0.83 13.06
N GLU A 10 21.12 0.84 14.31
CA GLU A 10 20.74 -0.37 15.05
C GLU A 10 19.56 -1.10 14.38
N TYR A 11 18.52 -0.35 13.98
CA TYR A 11 17.36 -0.93 13.29
C TYR A 11 17.71 -1.54 11.93
N LEU A 12 18.65 -0.93 11.20
CA LEU A 12 19.05 -1.37 9.87
C LEU A 12 20.24 -2.35 9.86
N GLY A 13 20.87 -2.60 11.02
CA GLY A 13 22.14 -3.33 11.09
C GLY A 13 23.31 -2.57 10.45
N GLY A 14 23.25 -1.25 10.42
CA GLY A 14 24.27 -0.36 9.87
C GLY A 14 25.33 0.08 10.87
N ALA A 15 26.22 0.98 10.42
CA ALA A 15 27.22 1.64 11.25
C ALA A 15 27.17 3.16 11.04
N VAL A 16 27.35 3.92 12.12
CA VAL A 16 27.37 5.39 12.07
C VAL A 16 28.79 5.89 11.80
N GLU A 17 28.93 6.83 10.86
CA GLU A 17 30.13 7.65 10.64
C GLU A 17 29.72 9.14 10.76
N GLY A 18 30.15 9.80 11.84
CA GLY A 18 29.70 11.15 12.19
C GLY A 18 29.15 11.22 13.61
N ASP A 19 28.09 12.02 13.82
CA ASP A 19 27.45 12.19 15.13
C ASP A 19 26.32 11.16 15.35
N PRO A 20 26.48 10.17 16.26
CA PRO A 20 25.44 9.19 16.54
C PRO A 20 24.16 9.77 17.15
N LYS A 21 24.21 11.00 17.68
CA LYS A 21 23.07 11.69 18.29
C LYS A 21 22.31 12.58 17.32
N ALA A 22 22.78 12.72 16.08
CA ALA A 22 22.09 13.49 15.05
C ALA A 22 20.65 12.96 14.89
N THR A 23 19.66 13.85 15.00
CA THR A 23 18.24 13.47 14.90
C THR A 23 17.64 13.86 13.55
N VAL A 24 16.70 13.04 13.10
CA VAL A 24 15.92 13.25 11.89
C VAL A 24 14.44 13.01 12.16
N SER A 25 13.59 13.81 11.53
CA SER A 25 12.13 13.75 11.68
C SER A 25 11.39 13.60 10.36
N GLU A 26 12.08 13.73 9.23
CA GLU A 26 11.50 13.66 7.89
C GLU A 26 12.44 12.98 6.89
N PHE A 27 11.89 12.62 5.73
CA PHE A 27 12.64 12.03 4.62
C PHE A 27 12.69 13.05 3.48
N ALA A 28 13.85 13.21 2.85
CA ALA A 28 14.02 14.10 1.71
C ALA A 28 14.97 13.52 0.66
N LYS A 29 14.80 13.95 -0.59
CA LYS A 29 15.77 13.68 -1.66
C LYS A 29 17.09 14.39 -1.35
N ILE A 30 18.21 13.82 -1.79
CA ILE A 30 19.54 14.29 -1.39
C ILE A 30 19.82 15.72 -1.88
N GLU A 31 19.24 16.10 -3.02
CA GLU A 31 19.32 17.44 -3.62
C GLU A 31 18.46 18.52 -2.93
N GLU A 32 17.42 18.12 -2.20
CA GLU A 32 16.40 19.00 -1.60
C GLU A 32 16.43 18.99 -0.06
N ALA A 33 17.22 18.10 0.54
CA ALA A 33 17.22 17.85 1.97
C ALA A 33 17.63 19.07 2.79
N THR A 34 16.94 19.25 3.92
CA THR A 34 17.18 20.30 4.91
C THR A 34 17.68 19.72 6.23
N PRO A 35 18.21 20.54 7.16
CA PRO A 35 18.52 20.07 8.50
C PRO A 35 17.29 19.41 9.15
N GLY A 36 17.48 18.23 9.74
CA GLY A 36 16.40 17.36 10.26
C GLY A 36 15.92 16.29 9.27
N SER A 37 16.38 16.32 8.01
CA SER A 37 16.06 15.31 7.00
C SER A 37 17.01 14.11 7.05
N LEU A 38 16.43 12.92 6.87
CA LEU A 38 17.13 11.73 6.41
C LEU A 38 17.07 11.65 4.89
N SER A 39 18.21 11.48 4.25
CA SER A 39 18.30 11.17 2.83
C SER A 39 19.05 9.86 2.58
N PHE A 40 19.25 9.50 1.32
CA PHE A 40 19.99 8.31 0.93
C PHE A 40 20.74 8.50 -0.38
N LEU A 41 21.80 7.71 -0.55
CA LEU A 41 22.55 7.58 -1.78
C LEU A 41 22.74 6.09 -2.10
N SER A 42 22.07 5.62 -3.15
CA SER A 42 22.28 4.29 -3.74
C SER A 42 22.76 4.35 -5.18
N ASN A 43 22.40 5.41 -5.91
CA ASN A 43 22.76 5.56 -7.32
C ASN A 43 23.97 6.50 -7.45
N PRO A 44 25.12 6.03 -7.97
CA PRO A 44 26.34 6.83 -8.11
C PRO A 44 26.15 8.15 -8.89
N LYS A 45 25.15 8.24 -9.78
CA LYS A 45 24.83 9.48 -10.51
C LYS A 45 24.57 10.67 -9.58
N TYR A 46 24.09 10.41 -8.37
CA TYR A 46 23.71 11.43 -7.38
C TYR A 46 24.80 11.69 -6.35
N GLU A 47 25.97 11.05 -6.44
CA GLU A 47 27.03 11.17 -5.43
C GLU A 47 27.50 12.61 -5.25
N HIS A 48 27.53 13.41 -6.32
CA HIS A 48 27.91 14.83 -6.23
C HIS A 48 27.05 15.64 -5.25
N TYR A 49 25.79 15.24 -5.00
CA TYR A 49 24.92 15.87 -4.00
C TYR A 49 25.30 15.51 -2.57
N LEU A 50 25.99 14.39 -2.32
CA LEU A 50 26.46 14.03 -0.98
C LEU A 50 27.36 15.11 -0.37
N TYR A 51 28.08 15.84 -1.21
CA TYR A 51 29.01 16.89 -0.81
C TYR A 51 28.36 18.28 -0.72
N THR A 52 27.09 18.43 -1.11
CA THR A 52 26.38 19.73 -1.14
C THR A 52 25.03 19.70 -0.41
N THR A 53 24.55 18.51 -0.04
CA THR A 53 23.29 18.31 0.66
C THR A 53 23.30 18.95 2.05
N LYS A 54 22.13 19.39 2.52
CA LYS A 54 21.93 19.85 3.90
C LYS A 54 21.20 18.83 4.75
N ALA A 55 21.12 17.57 4.30
CA ALA A 55 20.60 16.47 5.10
C ALA A 55 21.38 16.34 6.41
N THR A 56 20.70 15.94 7.49
CA THR A 56 21.37 15.67 8.76
C THR A 56 21.97 14.27 8.78
N VAL A 57 21.24 13.31 8.21
CA VAL A 57 21.71 11.92 8.05
C VAL A 57 21.55 11.48 6.60
N VAL A 58 22.55 10.78 6.05
CA VAL A 58 22.46 10.14 4.73
C VAL A 58 22.74 8.64 4.85
N LEU A 59 21.80 7.82 4.39
CA LEU A 59 22.01 6.38 4.21
C LEU A 59 22.90 6.13 2.99
N VAL A 60 23.97 5.38 3.16
CA VAL A 60 24.90 5.02 2.07
C VAL A 60 25.25 3.54 2.11
N ASN A 61 25.67 2.98 0.98
CA ASN A 61 26.21 1.63 0.97
C ASN A 61 27.57 1.60 1.71
N ARG A 62 27.87 0.50 2.40
CA ARG A 62 29.12 0.33 3.14
C ARG A 62 30.36 0.42 2.27
N ASP A 63 30.26 0.02 1.00
CA ASP A 63 31.35 0.03 0.03
C ASP A 63 31.59 1.41 -0.63
N LEU A 64 30.71 2.39 -0.39
CA LEU A 64 30.87 3.75 -0.91
C LEU A 64 32.17 4.37 -0.38
N LYS A 65 33.07 4.75 -1.29
CA LYS A 65 34.30 5.47 -0.98
C LYS A 65 34.07 6.96 -1.16
N LEU A 66 34.30 7.75 -0.11
CA LEU A 66 34.18 9.19 -0.18
C LEU A 66 35.38 9.79 -0.91
N GLU A 67 35.12 10.67 -1.87
CA GLU A 67 36.17 11.45 -2.54
C GLU A 67 36.63 12.64 -1.69
N LYS A 68 35.74 13.17 -0.85
CA LYS A 68 35.95 14.37 -0.03
C LYS A 68 35.23 14.21 1.32
N PRO A 69 35.61 14.99 2.34
CA PRO A 69 34.82 15.10 3.56
C PRO A 69 33.37 15.49 3.26
N VAL A 70 32.45 14.97 4.05
CA VAL A 70 31.01 15.25 3.96
C VAL A 70 30.55 15.90 5.26
N GLU A 71 29.57 16.81 5.16
CA GLU A 71 28.92 17.41 6.32
C GLU A 71 27.89 16.51 7.03
N PRO A 72 27.02 15.74 6.33
CA PRO A 72 26.04 14.89 7.01
C PRO A 72 26.68 13.75 7.81
N THR A 73 25.97 13.30 8.85
CA THR A 73 26.27 12.00 9.47
C THR A 73 25.87 10.89 8.50
N LEU A 74 26.77 9.95 8.24
CA LEU A 74 26.48 8.80 7.39
C LEU A 74 26.03 7.62 8.23
N VAL A 75 25.00 6.92 7.75
CA VAL A 75 24.68 5.56 8.23
C VAL A 75 24.96 4.59 7.10
N ARG A 76 25.98 3.76 7.29
CA ARG A 76 26.46 2.80 6.31
C ARG A 76 25.76 1.46 6.46
N VAL A 77 25.10 1.00 5.41
CA VAL A 77 24.34 -0.26 5.36
C VAL A 77 24.77 -1.10 4.15
N ASP A 78 24.42 -2.39 4.13
CA ASP A 78 24.76 -3.26 3.00
C ASP A 78 23.96 -2.90 1.73
N ASP A 79 22.72 -2.43 1.88
CA ASP A 79 21.86 -1.95 0.80
C ASP A 79 21.06 -0.71 1.26
N SER A 80 21.48 0.47 0.78
CA SER A 80 20.86 1.75 1.15
C SER A 80 19.45 1.93 0.57
N TYR A 81 19.12 1.26 -0.55
CA TYR A 81 17.79 1.35 -1.14
C TYR A 81 16.78 0.52 -0.35
N GLY A 82 17.11 -0.74 -0.07
CA GLY A 82 16.30 -1.60 0.79
C GLY A 82 16.18 -1.07 2.22
N ALA A 83 17.23 -0.44 2.75
CA ALA A 83 17.20 0.23 4.05
C ALA A 83 16.22 1.41 4.09
N LEU A 84 16.23 2.27 3.08
CA LEU A 84 15.26 3.36 2.97
C LEU A 84 13.83 2.81 2.93
N ALA A 85 13.57 1.77 2.12
CA ALA A 85 12.26 1.14 2.03
C ALA A 85 11.76 0.65 3.41
N LYS A 86 12.63 0.01 4.21
CA LYS A 86 12.31 -0.44 5.58
C LYS A 86 11.96 0.73 6.52
N LEU A 87 12.67 1.85 6.43
CA LEU A 87 12.37 3.03 7.25
C LEU A 87 11.04 3.69 6.84
N LEU A 88 10.78 3.80 5.54
CA LEU A 88 9.52 4.33 5.03
C LEU A 88 8.33 3.43 5.43
N GLN A 89 8.51 2.11 5.39
CA GLN A 89 7.51 1.15 5.88
C GLN A 89 7.27 1.31 7.39
N LEU A 90 8.32 1.46 8.20
CA LEU A 90 8.19 1.71 9.64
C LEU A 90 7.42 3.00 9.92
N ALA A 91 7.78 4.08 9.23
CA ALA A 91 7.11 5.37 9.37
C ALA A 91 5.62 5.29 8.96
N ASN A 92 5.31 4.55 7.89
CA ASN A 92 3.95 4.33 7.44
C ASN A 92 3.14 3.47 8.43
N ALA A 93 3.75 2.41 8.99
CA ALA A 93 3.09 1.52 9.95
C ALA A 93 2.72 2.22 11.27
N GLN A 94 3.43 3.28 11.63
CA GLN A 94 3.14 4.09 12.82
C GLN A 94 2.01 5.11 12.62
N GLN A 95 1.49 5.27 11.39
CA GLN A 95 0.36 6.17 11.20
C GLN A 95 -0.89 5.65 11.92
N PRO A 96 -1.66 6.52 12.59
CA PRO A 96 -2.90 6.11 13.25
C PRO A 96 -3.85 5.48 12.24
N ARG A 97 -4.26 4.23 12.51
CA ARG A 97 -5.31 3.58 11.74
C ARG A 97 -6.68 3.97 12.27
N LYS A 98 -7.60 4.29 11.37
CA LYS A 98 -9.00 4.52 11.74
C LYS A 98 -9.62 3.18 12.15
N GLN A 99 -10.66 3.25 12.98
CA GLN A 99 -11.41 2.09 13.44
C GLN A 99 -12.88 2.48 13.61
N GLY A 100 -13.74 1.47 13.64
CA GLY A 100 -15.18 1.60 13.81
C GLY A 100 -15.93 1.82 12.50
N ILE A 101 -17.25 1.84 12.63
CA ILE A 101 -18.19 1.99 11.51
C ILE A 101 -18.70 3.41 11.53
N HIS A 102 -18.51 4.14 10.43
CA HIS A 102 -19.04 5.49 10.32
C HIS A 102 -20.59 5.45 10.32
N PRO A 103 -21.29 6.38 10.99
CA PRO A 103 -22.77 6.39 11.04
C PRO A 103 -23.50 6.53 9.69
N LEU A 104 -22.75 6.88 8.64
CA LEU A 104 -23.26 7.03 7.26
C LEU A 104 -22.90 5.83 6.37
N ALA A 105 -22.27 4.80 6.94
CA ALA A 105 -22.11 3.52 6.26
C ALA A 105 -23.43 2.74 6.32
N CYS A 106 -23.71 1.98 5.27
CA CYS A 106 -24.81 1.03 5.24
C CYS A 106 -24.21 -0.37 5.26
N VAL A 107 -24.48 -1.12 6.32
CA VAL A 107 -24.00 -2.49 6.51
C VAL A 107 -25.20 -3.38 6.72
N GLU A 108 -25.39 -4.37 5.85
CA GLU A 108 -26.49 -5.31 5.97
C GLU A 108 -26.36 -6.16 7.24
N LYS A 109 -27.51 -6.55 7.81
CA LYS A 109 -27.54 -7.28 9.10
C LYS A 109 -26.87 -8.65 9.04
N SER A 110 -26.83 -9.27 7.86
CA SER A 110 -26.19 -10.57 7.63
C SER A 110 -24.68 -10.46 7.37
N ALA A 111 -24.15 -9.25 7.17
CA ALA A 111 -22.72 -9.06 6.98
C ALA A 111 -21.94 -9.40 8.26
N THR A 112 -20.77 -10.02 8.10
CA THR A 112 -19.87 -10.36 9.20
C THR A 112 -18.68 -9.40 9.19
N LEU A 113 -18.47 -8.71 10.30
CA LEU A 113 -17.36 -7.76 10.48
C LEU A 113 -16.41 -8.25 11.58
N GLY A 114 -15.13 -8.23 11.28
CA GLY A 114 -14.04 -8.55 12.20
C GLY A 114 -13.77 -7.45 13.23
N GLN A 115 -12.78 -7.71 14.09
CA GLN A 115 -12.29 -6.76 15.09
C GLN A 115 -11.39 -5.69 14.46
N GLY A 116 -11.44 -4.47 14.98
CA GLY A 116 -10.55 -3.38 14.53
C GLY A 116 -10.80 -2.89 13.10
N VAL A 117 -11.91 -3.28 12.46
CA VAL A 117 -12.27 -2.81 11.11
C VAL A 117 -12.53 -1.32 11.10
N TYR A 118 -12.28 -0.69 9.96
CA TYR A 118 -12.76 0.66 9.65
C TYR A 118 -13.69 0.61 8.46
N ILE A 119 -14.91 1.12 8.63
CA ILE A 119 -15.87 1.29 7.55
C ILE A 119 -16.18 2.78 7.42
N GLY A 120 -15.73 3.39 6.31
CA GLY A 120 -15.88 4.82 6.04
C GLY A 120 -17.32 5.26 5.71
N PRO A 121 -17.59 6.57 5.72
CA PRO A 121 -18.87 7.12 5.30
C PRO A 121 -19.27 6.66 3.90
N TYR A 122 -20.55 6.37 3.71
CA TYR A 122 -21.15 5.97 2.43
C TYR A 122 -20.56 4.70 1.82
N VAL A 123 -19.89 3.87 2.63
CA VAL A 123 -19.59 2.49 2.25
C VAL A 123 -20.87 1.68 2.30
N TYR A 124 -21.07 0.82 1.32
CA TYR A 124 -22.09 -0.23 1.36
C TYR A 124 -21.42 -1.60 1.55
N VAL A 125 -21.92 -2.38 2.51
CA VAL A 125 -21.53 -3.77 2.73
C VAL A 125 -22.77 -4.64 2.62
N GLY A 126 -22.82 -5.46 1.57
CA GLY A 126 -23.98 -6.25 1.17
C GLY A 126 -24.26 -7.47 2.04
N GLU A 127 -25.29 -8.23 1.66
CA GLU A 127 -25.75 -9.38 2.42
C GLU A 127 -24.71 -10.49 2.46
N GLU A 128 -24.50 -11.09 3.63
CA GLU A 128 -23.53 -12.20 3.84
C GLU A 128 -22.08 -11.86 3.45
N ALA A 129 -21.77 -10.59 3.19
CA ALA A 129 -20.40 -10.15 2.94
C ALA A 129 -19.55 -10.31 4.21
N VAL A 130 -18.26 -10.58 4.03
CA VAL A 130 -17.32 -10.79 5.13
C VAL A 130 -16.18 -9.80 5.01
N VAL A 131 -16.00 -8.98 6.05
CA VAL A 131 -14.85 -8.08 6.20
C VAL A 131 -14.08 -8.54 7.43
N GLU A 132 -12.90 -9.13 7.22
CA GLU A 132 -12.06 -9.68 8.28
C GLU A 132 -11.36 -8.60 9.13
N ASP A 133 -10.67 -9.06 10.18
CA ASP A 133 -10.03 -8.21 11.19
C ASP A 133 -9.09 -7.15 10.57
N ASN A 134 -9.08 -5.96 11.17
CA ASN A 134 -8.20 -4.85 10.82
C ASN A 134 -8.32 -4.34 9.37
N ALA A 135 -9.26 -4.84 8.56
CA ALA A 135 -9.50 -4.35 7.22
C ALA A 135 -10.00 -2.89 7.25
N GLN A 136 -9.58 -2.11 6.26
CA GLN A 136 -9.83 -0.67 6.18
C GLN A 136 -10.59 -0.37 4.88
N ILE A 137 -11.89 -0.06 4.99
CA ILE A 137 -12.75 0.22 3.85
C ILE A 137 -13.04 1.72 3.82
N TYR A 138 -12.40 2.43 2.90
CA TYR A 138 -12.50 3.88 2.75
C TYR A 138 -13.79 4.32 2.04
N PRO A 139 -14.17 5.62 2.15
CA PRO A 139 -15.47 6.13 1.74
C PRO A 139 -15.92 5.75 0.33
N HIS A 140 -17.24 5.67 0.14
CA HIS A 140 -17.88 5.41 -1.17
C HIS A 140 -17.53 4.08 -1.83
N SER A 141 -16.93 3.15 -1.08
CA SER A 141 -16.66 1.79 -1.58
C SER A 141 -17.91 0.91 -1.51
N PHE A 142 -18.00 -0.04 -2.43
CA PHE A 142 -19.08 -1.02 -2.52
C PHE A 142 -18.50 -2.42 -2.33
N ILE A 143 -18.97 -3.12 -1.30
CA ILE A 143 -18.65 -4.53 -1.03
C ILE A 143 -19.94 -5.32 -1.26
N GLY A 144 -20.02 -6.03 -2.38
CA GLY A 144 -21.22 -6.74 -2.81
C GLY A 144 -21.56 -7.96 -1.95
N ASP A 145 -22.74 -8.53 -2.18
CA ASP A 145 -23.24 -9.67 -1.42
C ASP A 145 -22.28 -10.87 -1.49
N ARG A 146 -22.05 -11.54 -0.36
CA ARG A 146 -21.13 -12.68 -0.21
C ARG A 146 -19.69 -12.38 -0.64
N ALA A 147 -19.33 -11.12 -0.89
CA ALA A 147 -17.95 -10.75 -1.16
C ALA A 147 -17.12 -10.84 0.13
N ARG A 148 -15.83 -11.10 -0.04
CA ARG A 148 -14.90 -11.30 1.08
C ARG A 148 -13.72 -10.36 0.98
N VAL A 149 -13.42 -9.64 2.06
CA VAL A 149 -12.21 -8.82 2.21
C VAL A 149 -11.40 -9.37 3.38
N GLY A 150 -10.19 -9.81 3.08
CA GLY A 150 -9.30 -10.46 4.03
C GLY A 150 -8.68 -9.52 5.05
N GLU A 151 -8.10 -10.13 6.09
CA GLU A 151 -7.49 -9.44 7.22
C GLU A 151 -6.46 -8.40 6.78
N GLY A 152 -6.49 -7.21 7.40
CA GLY A 152 -5.51 -6.15 7.18
C GLY A 152 -5.55 -5.51 5.79
N THR A 153 -6.46 -5.95 4.91
CA THR A 153 -6.60 -5.39 3.56
C THR A 153 -7.15 -3.98 3.59
N THR A 154 -6.58 -3.12 2.76
CA THR A 154 -6.98 -1.73 2.58
C THR A 154 -7.68 -1.55 1.25
N ILE A 155 -8.94 -1.14 1.31
CA ILE A 155 -9.79 -0.80 0.16
C ILE A 155 -9.94 0.72 0.14
N TYR A 156 -9.29 1.39 -0.81
CA TYR A 156 -9.35 2.85 -0.94
C TYR A 156 -10.69 3.35 -1.50
N ALA A 157 -10.88 4.66 -1.47
CA ALA A 157 -12.16 5.28 -1.75
C ALA A 157 -12.71 4.91 -3.13
N GLY A 158 -14.02 4.60 -3.17
CA GLY A 158 -14.71 4.34 -4.42
C GLY A 158 -14.36 3.02 -5.10
N VAL A 159 -13.75 2.05 -4.41
CA VAL A 159 -13.56 0.70 -4.98
C VAL A 159 -14.89 -0.05 -5.02
N LYS A 160 -15.11 -0.87 -6.06
CA LYS A 160 -16.28 -1.73 -6.20
C LYS A 160 -15.85 -3.18 -6.27
N ILE A 161 -16.25 -3.97 -5.29
CA ILE A 161 -16.06 -5.42 -5.25
C ILE A 161 -17.44 -6.04 -5.43
N TYR A 162 -17.64 -6.73 -6.55
CA TYR A 162 -18.91 -7.35 -6.89
C TYR A 162 -19.16 -8.59 -6.02
N GLN A 163 -20.39 -9.10 -6.08
CA GLN A 163 -20.83 -10.26 -5.34
C GLN A 163 -19.93 -11.48 -5.56
N ASP A 164 -19.81 -12.32 -4.54
CA ASP A 164 -19.05 -13.58 -4.56
C ASP A 164 -17.54 -13.44 -4.84
N CYS A 165 -17.01 -12.21 -4.96
CA CYS A 165 -15.59 -11.97 -5.19
C CYS A 165 -14.81 -11.96 -3.88
N GLU A 166 -13.57 -12.41 -3.94
CA GLU A 166 -12.69 -12.54 -2.79
C GLU A 166 -11.44 -11.70 -2.98
N VAL A 167 -11.10 -10.91 -1.96
CA VAL A 167 -9.81 -10.24 -1.84
C VAL A 167 -9.13 -10.79 -0.60
N GLY A 168 -7.93 -11.32 -0.77
CA GLY A 168 -7.11 -11.92 0.28
C GLY A 168 -6.65 -10.92 1.35
N ARG A 169 -5.68 -11.36 2.14
CA ARG A 169 -5.14 -10.63 3.29
C ARG A 169 -4.03 -9.67 2.88
N ASN A 170 -3.88 -8.59 3.65
CA ASN A 170 -2.82 -7.58 3.48
C ASN A 170 -2.74 -7.01 2.04
N CYS A 171 -3.87 -6.97 1.34
CA CYS A 171 -3.95 -6.41 0.01
C CYS A 171 -4.12 -4.89 0.07
N ILE A 172 -3.72 -4.21 -1.01
CA ILE A 172 -3.94 -2.78 -1.20
C ILE A 172 -4.70 -2.59 -2.51
N VAL A 173 -5.93 -2.08 -2.43
CA VAL A 173 -6.77 -1.84 -3.61
C VAL A 173 -7.02 -0.35 -3.74
N HIS A 174 -6.38 0.29 -4.73
CA HIS A 174 -6.40 1.73 -4.91
C HIS A 174 -7.74 2.25 -5.45
N ALA A 175 -7.93 3.57 -5.33
CA ALA A 175 -9.19 4.24 -5.60
C ALA A 175 -9.75 3.92 -7.00
N GLY A 176 -11.08 3.75 -7.07
CA GLY A 176 -11.81 3.55 -8.31
C GLY A 176 -11.70 2.17 -8.96
N VAL A 177 -10.94 1.24 -8.37
CA VAL A 177 -10.83 -0.14 -8.88
C VAL A 177 -12.20 -0.83 -8.91
N VAL A 178 -12.42 -1.66 -9.94
CA VAL A 178 -13.61 -2.51 -10.08
C VAL A 178 -13.18 -3.97 -10.18
N ILE A 179 -13.69 -4.79 -9.25
CA ILE A 179 -13.41 -6.23 -9.17
C ILE A 179 -14.71 -7.00 -9.37
N GLY A 180 -14.74 -7.84 -10.39
CA GLY A 180 -15.83 -8.77 -10.67
C GLY A 180 -16.95 -8.20 -11.52
N ALA A 181 -16.70 -7.20 -12.35
CA ALA A 181 -17.62 -6.81 -13.41
C ALA A 181 -17.75 -7.91 -14.48
N ASP A 182 -18.82 -7.88 -15.27
CA ASP A 182 -18.99 -8.79 -16.40
C ASP A 182 -17.90 -8.54 -17.46
N GLY A 183 -17.18 -9.59 -17.83
CA GLY A 183 -16.30 -9.57 -18.99
C GLY A 183 -17.05 -9.54 -20.33
N PHE A 184 -16.29 -9.46 -21.41
CA PHE A 184 -16.82 -9.45 -22.78
C PHE A 184 -17.21 -10.85 -23.27
N GLY A 185 -18.33 -11.39 -22.78
CA GLY A 185 -18.87 -12.68 -23.18
C GLY A 185 -20.10 -12.56 -24.09
N PHE A 186 -19.93 -12.79 -25.40
CA PHE A 186 -21.01 -12.70 -26.38
C PHE A 186 -20.95 -13.83 -27.42
N ALA A 187 -22.09 -14.48 -27.71
CA ALA A 187 -22.23 -15.50 -28.72
C ALA A 187 -22.77 -14.90 -30.04
N PRO A 188 -22.04 -15.00 -31.17
CA PRO A 188 -22.51 -14.47 -32.46
C PRO A 188 -23.74 -15.25 -32.95
N GLN A 189 -24.66 -14.55 -33.60
CA GLN A 189 -25.88 -15.10 -34.17
C GLN A 189 -25.83 -15.10 -35.71
N PRO A 190 -26.62 -15.96 -36.40
CA PRO A 190 -26.65 -16.01 -37.87
C PRO A 190 -27.07 -14.70 -38.56
N ASP A 191 -27.80 -13.83 -37.87
CA ASP A 191 -28.25 -12.53 -38.36
C ASP A 191 -27.23 -11.39 -38.16
N GLY A 192 -26.04 -11.71 -37.61
CA GLY A 192 -24.98 -10.74 -37.31
C GLY A 192 -25.11 -10.05 -35.96
N SER A 193 -26.15 -10.36 -35.17
CA SER A 193 -26.29 -9.88 -33.79
C SER A 193 -25.44 -10.70 -32.80
N TYR A 194 -25.37 -10.24 -31.56
CA TYR A 194 -24.64 -10.89 -30.47
C TYR A 194 -25.56 -11.13 -29.27
N ASN A 195 -25.58 -12.36 -28.76
CA ASN A 195 -26.31 -12.69 -27.54
C ASN A 195 -25.36 -12.66 -26.34
N LYS A 196 -25.74 -11.98 -25.26
CA LYS A 196 -24.93 -11.86 -24.05
C LYS A 196 -24.82 -13.22 -23.36
N ILE A 197 -23.60 -13.62 -23.02
CA ILE A 197 -23.33 -14.79 -22.18
C ILE A 197 -23.25 -14.31 -20.74
N PRO A 198 -24.15 -14.73 -19.84
CA PRO A 198 -24.07 -14.40 -18.41
C PRO A 198 -22.73 -14.83 -17.82
N GLN A 199 -22.12 -13.97 -17.01
CA GLN A 199 -20.86 -14.28 -16.34
C GLN A 199 -21.15 -14.73 -14.90
N MET A 200 -21.14 -16.05 -14.69
CA MET A 200 -21.56 -16.68 -13.43
C MET A 200 -20.39 -16.96 -12.48
N GLY A 201 -19.15 -16.71 -12.90
CA GLY A 201 -17.97 -16.87 -12.06
C GLY A 201 -17.71 -15.68 -11.14
N ASN A 202 -16.54 -15.69 -10.51
CA ASN A 202 -16.06 -14.62 -9.63
C ASN A 202 -14.61 -14.21 -9.93
N VAL A 203 -14.06 -13.36 -9.05
CA VAL A 203 -12.64 -13.01 -9.00
C VAL A 203 -12.10 -13.39 -7.63
N ILE A 204 -10.92 -13.99 -7.59
CA ILE A 204 -10.19 -14.30 -6.36
C ILE A 204 -8.83 -13.61 -6.44
N VAL A 205 -8.64 -12.56 -5.65
CA VAL A 205 -7.36 -11.89 -5.46
C VAL A 205 -6.64 -12.53 -4.28
N ALA A 206 -5.43 -13.04 -4.49
CA ALA A 206 -4.63 -13.69 -3.45
C ALA A 206 -4.10 -12.70 -2.41
N ASP A 207 -3.46 -13.22 -1.35
CA ASP A 207 -2.86 -12.41 -0.28
C ASP A 207 -1.67 -11.56 -0.78
N ASN A 208 -1.47 -10.40 -0.15
CA ASN A 208 -0.37 -9.46 -0.39
C ASN A 208 -0.33 -8.89 -1.82
N VAL A 209 -1.48 -8.75 -2.46
CA VAL A 209 -1.61 -8.15 -3.80
C VAL A 209 -1.87 -6.65 -3.69
N GLU A 210 -1.22 -5.87 -4.55
CA GLU A 210 -1.51 -4.44 -4.74
C GLU A 210 -2.09 -4.18 -6.14
N ILE A 211 -3.24 -3.51 -6.20
CA ILE A 211 -3.96 -3.16 -7.43
C ILE A 211 -4.02 -1.65 -7.58
N GLY A 212 -3.42 -1.12 -8.65
CA GLY A 212 -3.36 0.31 -8.95
C GLY A 212 -4.72 0.94 -9.28
N ALA A 213 -4.81 2.26 -9.15
CA ALA A 213 -6.07 3.01 -9.26
C ALA A 213 -6.75 2.82 -10.63
N ASN A 214 -8.09 2.78 -10.61
CA ASN A 214 -8.95 2.60 -11.79
C ASN A 214 -8.72 1.31 -12.61
N THR A 215 -8.04 0.31 -12.04
CA THR A 215 -7.94 -1.02 -12.66
C THR A 215 -9.30 -1.72 -12.67
N THR A 216 -9.60 -2.47 -13.73
CA THR A 216 -10.78 -3.32 -13.84
C THR A 216 -10.37 -4.79 -13.98
N ILE A 217 -10.93 -5.65 -13.14
CA ILE A 217 -10.70 -7.11 -13.18
C ILE A 217 -12.05 -7.80 -13.35
N ASP A 218 -12.29 -8.35 -14.53
CA ASP A 218 -13.57 -8.98 -14.84
C ASP A 218 -13.68 -10.38 -14.23
N ARG A 219 -14.90 -10.75 -13.84
CA ARG A 219 -15.20 -12.11 -13.41
C ARG A 219 -15.15 -13.08 -14.59
N ALA A 220 -14.82 -14.33 -14.28
CA ALA A 220 -14.89 -15.40 -15.27
C ALA A 220 -16.33 -15.72 -15.67
N ALA A 221 -16.54 -16.24 -16.88
CA ALA A 221 -17.85 -16.73 -17.31
C ALA A 221 -18.33 -17.90 -16.44
N MET A 222 -17.40 -18.78 -16.07
CA MET A 222 -17.57 -19.91 -15.16
C MET A 222 -16.27 -20.05 -14.35
N GLY A 223 -16.37 -20.46 -13.07
CA GLY A 223 -15.19 -20.57 -12.21
C GLY A 223 -14.70 -19.21 -11.70
N ALA A 224 -13.38 -18.99 -11.70
CA ALA A 224 -12.76 -17.80 -11.11
C ALA A 224 -11.65 -17.22 -11.99
N THR A 225 -11.59 -15.90 -12.10
CA THR A 225 -10.37 -15.17 -12.48
C THR A 225 -9.43 -15.15 -11.27
N ARG A 226 -8.14 -15.46 -11.47
CA ARG A 226 -7.11 -15.55 -10.41
C ARG A 226 -5.82 -14.88 -10.82
#